data_AF-A0A958YEQ7-F1
#
_entry.id   AF-A0A958YEQ7-F1
#
_cell.length_a   1.000
_cell.length_b   1.000
_cell.length_c   1.000
_cell.angle_alpha   90.00
_cell.angle_beta   90.00
_cell.angle_gamma   90.00
#
_symmetry.space_group_name_H-M   'P 1'
#
loop_
_entity.id
_entity.type
_entity.pdbx_description
1 polymer ?
#
loop_
_entity_poly.entity_id
_entity_poly.type
_entity_poly.pdbx_seq_one_letter_code
_entity_poly.pdbx_strand_id
1 'polypeptide(L)'
;KWKNIFGESFVIKTSLNENKWKLTKESKLIGNYYCLKATISYVVSNSQGDFTKQVVAWYCPEIPYNFGPKNYSGLPGLILELTDDKIIYTVKNIDFKSGEVEINQLPKGKYITQEELNKMAKKLIEERNQMLQQD
;
A
#
# COMPACT_ATOMS: atom_id res chain seq x y z
N LYS A 1 -8.48 -3.12 1.12
CA LYS A 1 -9.08 -1.77 1.36
C LYS A 1 -10.58 -1.93 1.62
N TRP A 2 -11.19 -1.02 2.38
CA TRP A 2 -12.64 -1.00 2.61
C TRP A 2 -13.33 -0.10 1.59
N LYS A 3 -14.46 -0.55 1.03
CA LYS A 3 -15.37 0.31 0.27
C LYS A 3 -16.81 -0.01 0.65
N ASN A 4 -17.58 1.05 0.85
CA ASN A 4 -19.03 0.97 0.93
C ASN A 4 -19.59 1.22 -0.47
N ILE A 5 -20.46 0.32 -0.93
CA ILE A 5 -21.21 0.50 -2.16
C ILE A 5 -22.68 0.29 -1.80
N PHE A 6 -23.48 1.35 -1.91
CA PHE A 6 -24.94 1.33 -1.70
C PHE A 6 -25.40 0.61 -0.41
N GLY A 7 -24.67 0.79 0.69
CA GLY A 7 -25.04 0.22 2.00
C GLY A 7 -24.41 -1.14 2.31
N GLU A 8 -23.80 -1.81 1.33
CA GLU A 8 -23.05 -3.04 1.55
C GLU A 8 -21.55 -2.75 1.75
N SER A 9 -20.95 -3.43 2.73
CA SER A 9 -19.52 -3.32 3.05
C SER A 9 -18.72 -4.44 2.39
N PHE A 10 -17.75 -4.07 1.55
CA PHE A 10 -16.91 -5.02 0.84
C PHE A 10 -15.44 -4.93 1.27
N VAL A 11 -14.81 -6.09 1.36
CA VAL A 11 -13.39 -6.24 1.70
C VAL A 11 -12.63 -6.51 0.41
N ILE A 12 -11.97 -5.49 -0.12
CA ILE A 12 -11.26 -5.64 -1.39
C ILE A 12 -9.93 -6.31 -1.12
N LYS A 13 -9.81 -7.56 -1.59
CA LYS A 13 -8.53 -8.26 -1.73
C LYS A 13 -7.76 -7.58 -2.84
N THR A 14 -6.73 -6.85 -2.48
CA THR A 14 -5.79 -6.26 -3.43
C THR A 14 -4.58 -7.19 -3.45
N SER A 15 -4.17 -7.64 -4.63
CA SER A 15 -2.83 -8.23 -4.79
C SER A 15 -1.83 -7.17 -4.33
N LEU A 16 -0.98 -7.51 -3.35
CA LEU A 16 0.10 -6.63 -2.96
C LEU A 16 0.93 -6.37 -4.22
N ASN A 17 1.02 -5.11 -4.65
CA ASN A 17 1.87 -4.76 -5.78
C ASN A 17 3.28 -5.25 -5.44
N GLU A 18 3.82 -6.13 -6.27
CA GLU A 18 5.19 -6.61 -6.13
C GLU A 18 6.14 -5.46 -6.47
N ASN A 19 6.45 -4.69 -5.43
CA ASN A 19 7.43 -3.62 -5.47
C ASN A 19 8.78 -4.22 -5.90
N LYS A 20 9.22 -3.94 -7.13
CA LYS A 20 10.50 -4.42 -7.67
C LYS A 20 11.65 -3.57 -7.13
N TRP A 21 12.01 -3.81 -5.86
CA TRP A 21 13.10 -3.10 -5.20
C TRP A 21 14.46 -3.41 -5.84
N LYS A 22 15.21 -2.37 -6.17
CA LYS A 22 16.63 -2.43 -6.44
C LYS A 22 17.40 -2.13 -5.16
N LEU A 23 17.97 -3.17 -4.55
CA LEU A 23 18.84 -3.05 -3.39
C LEU A 23 20.15 -2.36 -3.78
N THR A 24 20.69 -1.51 -2.92
CA THR A 24 21.99 -0.89 -3.11
C THR A 24 22.93 -1.19 -1.94
N LYS A 25 24.21 -0.83 -2.07
CA LYS A 25 25.22 -1.01 -1.02
C LYS A 25 25.29 0.18 -0.05
N GLU A 26 24.44 1.19 -0.25
CA GLU A 26 24.40 2.35 0.63
C GLU A 26 23.74 2.00 1.95
N SER A 27 24.27 2.58 3.02
CA SER A 27 23.76 2.39 4.36
C SER A 27 23.76 3.70 5.13
N LYS A 28 22.86 3.79 6.11
CA LYS A 28 22.81 4.91 7.06
C LYS A 28 22.24 4.48 8.40
N LEU A 29 22.56 5.23 9.44
CA LEU A 29 21.95 5.07 10.75
C LEU A 29 20.66 5.88 10.84
N ILE A 30 19.57 5.29 11.30
CA ILE A 30 18.31 5.98 11.61
C ILE A 30 17.95 5.70 13.06
N GLY A 31 18.05 6.72 13.92
CA GLY A 31 18.06 6.49 15.36
C GLY A 31 19.25 5.61 15.72
N ASN A 32 18.98 4.42 16.27
CA ASN A 32 20.00 3.44 16.64
C ASN A 32 20.07 2.24 15.67
N TYR A 33 19.36 2.31 14.54
CA TYR A 33 19.20 1.18 13.62
C TYR A 33 20.02 1.35 12.35
N TYR A 34 20.76 0.31 11.98
CA TYR A 34 21.45 0.28 10.71
C TYR A 34 20.47 -0.03 9.58
N CYS A 35 20.39 0.89 8.61
CA CYS A 35 19.47 0.80 7.49
C CYS A 35 20.21 0.71 6.16
N LEU A 36 19.73 -0.15 5.27
CA LEU A 36 20.20 -0.29 3.90
C LEU A 36 19.25 0.43 2.95
N LYS A 37 19.80 0.97 1.86
CA LYS A 37 19.00 1.66 0.84
C LYS A 37 18.45 0.67 -0.19
N ALA A 38 17.20 0.89 -0.56
CA ALA A 38 16.57 0.28 -1.71
C ALA A 38 15.82 1.35 -2.51
N THR A 39 15.67 1.13 -3.81
CA THR A 39 14.99 2.07 -4.70
C THR A 39 14.00 1.38 -5.62
N ILE A 40 12.94 2.09 -6.01
CA ILE A 40 12.03 1.67 -7.09
C ILE A 40 11.87 2.85 -8.03
N SER A 41 11.76 2.55 -9.32
CA SER A 41 11.44 3.54 -10.34
C SER A 41 10.15 3.15 -11.04
N TYR A 42 9.25 4.12 -11.20
CA TYR A 42 8.00 3.99 -11.96
C TYR A 42 8.01 5.00 -13.09
N VAL A 43 7.60 4.59 -14.29
CA VAL A 43 7.33 5.54 -15.37
C VAL A 43 5.89 6.00 -15.21
N VAL A 44 5.69 7.31 -15.15
CA VAL A 44 4.38 7.95 -15.06
C VAL A 44 4.19 8.79 -16.30
N SER A 45 3.18 8.46 -17.08
CA SER A 45 2.79 9.21 -18.28
C SER A 45 1.71 10.22 -17.91
N ASN A 46 1.91 11.48 -18.27
CA ASN A 46 0.88 12.52 -18.20
C ASN A 46 0.76 13.23 -19.55
N SER A 47 -0.09 14.26 -19.62
CA SER A 47 -0.28 15.06 -20.84
C SER A 47 0.97 15.82 -21.31
N GLN A 48 2.01 15.94 -20.47
CA GLN A 48 3.29 16.57 -20.77
C GLN A 48 4.38 15.56 -21.15
N GLY A 49 4.07 14.25 -21.13
CA GLY A 49 4.99 13.17 -21.48
C GLY A 49 5.26 12.20 -20.34
N ASP A 50 6.25 11.34 -20.56
CA ASP A 50 6.67 10.31 -19.62
C ASP A 50 7.75 10.84 -18.70
N PHE A 51 7.55 10.73 -17.39
CA PHE A 51 8.56 11.03 -16.40
C PHE A 51 8.81 9.84 -15.47
N THR A 52 10.05 9.66 -15.06
CA THR A 52 10.43 8.61 -14.11
C THR A 52 10.30 9.15 -12.70
N LYS A 53 9.41 8.53 -11.92
CA LYS A 53 9.30 8.77 -10.48
C LYS A 53 10.14 7.74 -9.73
N GLN A 54 11.08 8.21 -8.92
CA GLN A 54 11.90 7.36 -8.07
C GLN A 54 11.41 7.41 -6.61
N VAL A 55 11.36 6.25 -5.97
CA VAL A 55 11.08 6.08 -4.55
C VAL A 55 12.32 5.50 -3.90
N VAL A 56 12.72 6.06 -2.76
CA VAL A 56 13.87 5.60 -1.98
C VAL A 56 13.39 5.11 -0.63
N ALA A 57 13.76 3.90 -0.24
CA ALA A 57 13.49 3.35 1.07
C ALA A 57 14.78 3.03 1.81
N TRP A 58 14.79 3.28 3.10
CA TRP A 58 15.82 2.85 4.03
C TRP A 58 15.20 1.83 4.98
N TYR A 59 15.60 0.57 4.83
CA TYR A 59 15.05 -0.55 5.59
C TYR A 59 16.07 -1.12 6.56
N CYS A 60 15.60 -1.58 7.71
CA CYS A 60 16.42 -2.14 8.78
C CYS A 60 16.33 -3.68 8.79
N PRO A 61 17.39 -4.40 8.40
CA PRO A 61 17.40 -5.87 8.42
C PRO A 61 17.32 -6.47 9.82
N GLU A 62 17.77 -5.74 10.85
CA GLU A 62 17.71 -6.16 12.25
C GLU A 62 16.28 -6.30 12.77
N ILE A 63 15.32 -5.63 12.13
CA ILE A 63 13.88 -5.76 12.39
C ILE A 63 13.26 -6.49 11.19
N PRO A 64 13.20 -7.84 11.20
CA PRO A 64 12.89 -8.67 10.02
C PRO A 64 11.40 -8.72 9.67
N TYR A 65 10.71 -7.59 9.76
CA TYR A 65 9.32 -7.43 9.35
C TYR A 65 9.27 -6.66 8.04
N ASN A 66 8.76 -7.27 6.97
CA ASN A 66 8.74 -6.74 5.61
C ASN A 66 7.65 -5.67 5.38
N PHE A 67 7.48 -4.76 6.34
CA PHE A 67 6.48 -3.71 6.32
C PHE A 67 7.09 -2.32 6.12
N GLY A 68 6.22 -1.36 5.81
CA GLY A 68 6.62 0.02 5.64
C GLY A 68 5.43 0.97 5.47
N PRO A 69 5.72 2.28 5.33
CA PRO A 69 4.68 3.29 5.18
C PRO A 69 3.81 3.08 3.93
N LYS A 70 2.54 3.48 4.00
CA LYS A 70 1.54 3.33 2.94
C LYS A 70 1.37 1.86 2.50
N ASN A 71 1.83 1.54 1.29
CA ASN A 71 1.78 0.21 0.68
C ASN A 71 3.19 -0.26 0.28
N TYR A 72 4.25 0.45 0.73
CA TYR A 72 5.62 0.04 0.45
C TYR A 72 6.01 -1.05 1.44
N SER A 73 6.30 -2.22 0.88
CA SER A 73 6.60 -3.45 1.60
C SER A 73 7.44 -4.36 0.68
N GLY A 74 7.89 -5.52 1.20
CA GLY A 74 8.63 -6.51 0.41
C GLY A 74 10.15 -6.37 0.46
N LEU A 75 10.69 -5.55 1.38
CA LEU A 75 12.12 -5.53 1.70
C LEU A 75 12.42 -6.53 2.84
N PRO A 76 13.64 -7.07 2.93
CA PRO A 76 14.05 -7.97 4.01
C PRO A 76 14.36 -7.16 5.29
N GLY A 77 13.34 -6.47 5.81
CA GLY A 77 13.42 -5.62 6.98
C GLY A 77 12.38 -4.50 6.98
N LEU A 78 12.20 -3.87 8.14
CA LEU A 78 11.21 -2.79 8.33
C LEU A 78 11.71 -1.49 7.67
N ILE A 79 10.87 -0.84 6.87
CA ILE A 79 11.19 0.47 6.28
C ILE A 79 11.08 1.54 7.37
N LEU A 80 12.21 2.10 7.76
CA LEU A 80 12.29 3.17 8.77
C LEU A 80 12.24 4.57 8.16
N GLU A 81 12.66 4.72 6.91
CA GLU A 81 12.46 5.95 6.16
C GLU A 81 12.10 5.66 4.71
N LEU A 82 11.18 6.46 4.17
CA LEU A 82 10.73 6.38 2.79
C LEU A 82 10.60 7.78 2.21
N THR A 83 11.26 8.01 1.08
CA THR A 83 11.09 9.22 0.27
C THR A 83 10.29 8.87 -0.98
N ASP A 84 9.11 9.48 -1.09
CA ASP A 84 8.17 9.33 -2.21
C ASP A 84 7.88 10.73 -2.76
N ASP A 85 8.59 11.10 -3.83
CA ASP A 85 8.59 12.46 -4.39
C ASP A 85 9.03 13.51 -3.35
N LYS A 86 8.16 14.46 -2.98
CA LYS A 86 8.45 15.52 -2.00
C LYS A 86 8.16 15.12 -0.56
N ILE A 87 7.63 13.91 -0.33
CA ILE A 87 7.22 13.47 1.01
C ILE A 87 8.22 12.48 1.56
N ILE A 88 8.67 12.74 2.78
CA ILE A 88 9.55 11.85 3.55
C ILE A 88 8.76 11.32 4.74
N TYR A 89 8.67 10.00 4.86
CA TYR A 89 8.16 9.30 6.03
C TYR A 89 9.36 8.83 6.84
N THR A 90 9.44 9.20 8.11
CA THR A 90 10.55 8.79 8.99
C THR A 90 9.97 8.27 10.30
N VAL A 91 10.45 7.11 10.74
CA VAL A 91 10.13 6.55 12.05
C VAL A 91 10.82 7.39 13.12
N LYS A 92 10.02 7.85 14.11
CA LYS A 92 10.52 8.63 15.25
C LYS A 92 10.77 7.78 16.49
N ASN A 93 9.92 6.77 16.73
CA ASN A 93 10.03 5.87 17.86
C ASN A 93 9.56 4.46 17.43
N ILE A 94 10.14 3.42 18.05
CA ILE A 94 9.75 2.02 17.90
C ILE A 94 9.59 1.43 19.29
N ASP A 95 8.35 1.07 19.65
CA ASP A 95 8.03 0.46 20.93
C ASP A 95 7.71 -1.03 20.74
N PHE A 96 8.60 -1.90 21.18
CA PHE A 96 8.37 -3.35 21.17
C PHE A 96 7.54 -3.75 22.39
N LYS A 97 6.22 -3.89 22.20
CA LYS A 97 5.33 -4.41 23.23
C LYS A 97 5.32 -5.93 23.18
N SER A 98 5.53 -6.56 24.33
CA SER A 98 5.30 -7.99 24.53
C SER A 98 3.86 -8.21 25.01
N GLY A 99 3.17 -9.18 24.40
CA GLY A 99 1.79 -9.52 24.73
C GLY A 99 1.01 -10.00 23.50
N GLU A 100 -0.07 -10.74 23.72
CA GLU A 100 -1.01 -11.06 22.66
C GLU A 100 -1.72 -9.77 22.21
N VAL A 101 -1.52 -9.39 20.95
CA VAL A 101 -2.38 -8.38 20.32
C VAL A 101 -3.67 -9.10 19.96
N GLU A 102 -4.74 -8.86 20.70
CA GLU A 102 -6.09 -9.27 20.27
C GLU A 102 -6.42 -8.53 18.97
N ILE A 103 -6.29 -9.24 17.84
CA ILE A 103 -6.73 -8.73 16.54
C ILE A 103 -8.25 -8.81 16.53
N ASN A 104 -8.90 -7.76 17.00
CA ASN A 104 -10.36 -7.67 17.03
C ASN A 104 -10.94 -7.68 15.62
N GLN A 105 -11.28 -8.89 15.19
CA GLN A 105 -12.09 -9.30 14.05
C GLN A 105 -11.56 -8.89 12.67
N LEU A 106 -11.35 -9.92 11.84
CA LEU A 106 -11.31 -9.76 10.39
C LEU A 106 -12.56 -8.97 9.94
N PRO A 107 -12.41 -8.09 8.94
CA PRO A 107 -13.53 -7.38 8.33
C PRO A 107 -14.72 -8.31 8.05
N LYS A 108 -15.86 -8.12 8.72
CA LYS A 108 -17.09 -8.81 8.36
C LYS A 108 -17.58 -8.23 7.02
N GLY A 109 -17.58 -9.06 5.98
CA GLY A 109 -18.01 -8.65 4.65
C GLY A 109 -17.60 -9.68 3.59
N LYS A 110 -18.16 -9.55 2.38
CA LYS A 110 -17.74 -10.40 1.26
C LYS A 110 -16.36 -9.93 0.78
N TYR A 111 -15.42 -10.86 0.74
CA TYR A 111 -14.11 -10.63 0.12
C TYR A 111 -14.29 -10.63 -1.39
N ILE A 112 -13.96 -9.52 -2.03
CA ILE A 112 -14.10 -9.37 -3.48
C ILE A 112 -12.81 -8.80 -4.07
N THR A 113 -12.57 -9.05 -5.35
CA THR A 113 -11.45 -8.46 -6.10
C THR A 113 -11.81 -7.07 -6.62
N GLN A 114 -10.81 -6.33 -7.09
CA GLN A 114 -11.05 -5.03 -7.74
C GLN A 114 -11.87 -5.17 -9.03
N GLU A 115 -11.73 -6.29 -9.74
CA GLU A 115 -12.48 -6.57 -10.97
C GLU A 115 -13.95 -6.86 -10.68
N GLU A 116 -14.22 -7.68 -9.67
CA GLU A 116 -15.58 -7.95 -9.19
C GLU A 116 -16.30 -6.67 -8.73
N LEU A 117 -15.57 -5.78 -8.03
CA LEU A 117 -16.08 -4.46 -7.66
C LEU A 117 -16.50 -3.64 -8.88
N ASN A 118 -15.65 -3.61 -9.92
CA ASN A 118 -15.91 -2.86 -11.14
C ASN A 118 -17.13 -3.43 -11.89
N LYS A 119 -17.27 -4.76 -11.93
CA LYS A 119 -18.41 -5.45 -12.56
C LYS A 119 -19.72 -5.14 -11.82
N MET A 120 -19.71 -5.19 -10.49
CA MET A 120 -20.87 -4.83 -9.67
C MET A 120 -21.26 -3.37 -9.85
N ALA A 121 -20.30 -2.44 -9.83
CA ALA A 121 -20.55 -1.02 -10.05
C ALA A 121 -21.17 -0.75 -11.43
N LYS A 122 -20.66 -1.39 -12.50
CA LYS A 122 -21.23 -1.28 -13.84
C LYS A 122 -22.67 -1.79 -13.91
N LYS A 123 -22.93 -2.99 -13.39
CA LYS A 123 -24.27 -3.59 -13.37
C LYS A 123 -25.29 -2.71 -12.63
N LEU A 124 -24.89 -2.17 -11.47
CA LEU A 124 -25.74 -1.28 -10.67
C LEU A 124 -26.06 0.04 -11.38
N ILE A 125 -25.10 0.60 -12.12
CA ILE A 125 -25.32 1.81 -12.93
C ILE A 125 -26.28 1.51 -14.08
N GLU A 126 -26.12 0.37 -14.76
CA GLU A 126 -27.03 -0.08 -15.83
C GLU A 126 -28.46 -0.27 -15.29
N GLU A 127 -28.63 -0.97 -14.17
CA GLU A 127 -29.93 -1.18 -13.53
C GLU A 127 -30.60 0.14 -13.13
N ARG A 128 -29.85 1.06 -12.51
CA ARG A 128 -30.36 2.40 -12.16
C ARG A 128 -30.78 3.20 -13.39
N ASN A 129 -30.01 3.15 -14.47
CA ASN A 129 -30.34 3.87 -15.70
C ASN A 129 -31.58 3.29 -16.39
N GLN A 130 -31.80 1.98 -16.30
CA GLN A 130 -33.02 1.33 -16.82
C GLN A 130 -34.26 1.73 -16.01
N MET A 131 -34.16 1.83 -14.68
CA MET A 131 -35.27 2.27 -13.83
C MET A 131 -35.65 3.73 -14.10
N LEU A 132 -34.67 4.62 -14.28
CA LEU A 132 -34.90 6.04 -14.60
C LEU A 132 -35.46 6.29 -16.01
N GLN A 133 -35.45 5.28 -16.89
CA GLN A 133 -36.03 5.36 -18.23
C GLN A 133 -37.44 4.76 -18.30
N GLN A 134 -37.95 4.19 -17.20
CA GLN A 134 -39.29 3.62 -17.09
C GLN A 134 -40.30 4.54 -16.38
N ASP A 135 -39.84 5.71 -15.92
CA ASP A 135 -40.65 6.83 -15.40
C ASP A 135 -40.79 7.94 -16.47
#